data_AF-A0AA86JT89-F1
#
_entry.id   AF-A0AA86JT89-F1
#
_cell.length_a   1.000
_cell.length_b   1.000
_cell.length_c   1.000
_cell.angle_alpha   90.00
_cell.angle_beta   90.00
_cell.angle_gamma   90.00
#
_symmetry.space_group_name_H-M   'P 1'
#
loop_
_entity.id
_entity.type
_entity.pdbx_description
1 polymer ?
#
loop_
_entity_poly.entity_id
_entity_poly.type
_entity_poly.pdbx_seq_one_letter_code
_entity_poly.pdbx_strand_id
1 'polypeptide(L)'
;MKIIQKRIYEGKNIYSHKKCIRIDVDLEGYCETPSNKIPNFNFNLLKIIPELNEHRCGIDEDRGFVKRLEEGTYLAHVCEHTIIALQNRLGIDVAYGKAREIEGDFYYIIVQYEYKKTTLEIINLAIDLMNSLIKQEAINFEERLSFVRSILLKEEIGPSTKAICNAAKEYNLPVIQLANSGIYQIGYGKMGRLIEATIGEKTSCLSADISCDKLLTKQLLEIQNIPVAQGYKVFNIVDLLKKADEIGYPVVLKPQFGSKGKNVLLNIQNEKQLLKSYEVLKKKLKI
;
A
#
# COMPACT_ATOMS: atom_id res chain seq x y z
N MET A 1 24.71 -0.84 -11.59
CA MET A 1 23.95 0.37 -11.23
C MET A 1 23.89 0.52 -9.72
N LYS A 2 24.24 1.70 -9.22
CA LYS A 2 24.25 2.04 -7.79
C LYS A 2 23.53 3.35 -7.53
N ILE A 3 22.72 3.40 -6.47
CA ILE A 3 22.08 4.64 -6.03
C ILE A 3 23.10 5.48 -5.25
N ILE A 4 23.31 6.72 -5.67
CA ILE A 4 24.15 7.70 -4.99
C ILE A 4 23.33 8.51 -4.00
N GLN A 5 22.18 9.03 -4.46
CA GLN A 5 21.34 9.92 -3.66
C GLN A 5 19.86 9.72 -3.99
N LYS A 6 19.00 9.92 -2.98
CA LYS A 6 17.55 10.05 -3.14
C LYS A 6 17.09 11.41 -2.61
N ARG A 7 16.23 12.11 -3.35
CA ARG A 7 15.56 13.35 -2.91
C ARG A 7 14.07 13.21 -3.16
N ILE A 8 13.26 13.59 -2.17
CA ILE A 8 11.80 13.39 -2.21
C ILE A 8 11.11 14.75 -2.28
N TYR A 9 10.20 14.90 -3.23
CA TYR A 9 9.40 16.10 -3.42
C TYR A 9 7.93 15.80 -3.08
N GLU A 10 7.47 16.27 -1.92
CA GLU A 10 6.14 15.95 -1.37
C GLU A 10 4.99 16.80 -1.96
N GLY A 11 5.28 17.67 -2.93
CA GLY A 11 4.31 18.53 -3.62
C GLY A 11 4.84 19.03 -4.97
N LYS A 12 4.24 20.12 -5.48
CA LYS A 12 4.69 20.81 -6.70
C LYS A 12 6.18 21.14 -6.59
N ASN A 13 6.94 20.82 -7.63
CA ASN A 13 8.39 20.93 -7.64
C ASN A 13 8.90 21.28 -9.05
N ILE A 14 10.22 21.47 -9.17
CA ILE A 14 10.89 21.87 -10.42
C ILE A 14 10.76 20.83 -11.56
N TYR A 15 10.37 19.59 -11.26
CA TYR A 15 10.23 18.52 -12.25
C TYR A 15 8.77 18.25 -12.62
N SER A 16 7.82 18.47 -11.71
CA SER A 16 6.41 18.15 -11.93
C SER A 16 5.50 18.91 -10.98
N HIS A 17 4.25 19.12 -11.39
CA HIS A 17 3.18 19.56 -10.50
C HIS A 17 2.70 18.45 -9.53
N LYS A 18 3.16 17.21 -9.73
CA LYS A 18 2.87 16.05 -8.89
C LYS A 18 4.05 15.72 -7.97
N LYS A 19 3.81 14.86 -6.97
CA LYS A 19 4.85 14.34 -6.07
C LYS A 19 5.82 13.47 -6.86
N CYS A 20 7.12 13.68 -6.67
CA CYS A 20 8.17 12.94 -7.36
C CYS A 20 9.33 12.55 -6.44
N ILE A 21 10.03 11.49 -6.78
CA ILE A 21 11.32 11.13 -6.19
C ILE A 21 12.38 11.30 -7.27
N ARG A 22 13.46 12.01 -6.95
CA ARG A 22 14.69 12.05 -7.74
C ARG A 22 15.67 11.05 -7.16
N ILE A 23 16.26 10.24 -8.03
CA ILE A 23 17.28 9.25 -7.70
C ILE A 23 18.48 9.55 -8.58
N ASP A 24 19.62 9.85 -7.97
CA ASP A 24 20.88 9.99 -8.68
C ASP A 24 21.56 8.62 -8.66
N VAL A 25 21.92 8.12 -9.83
CA VAL A 25 22.45 6.77 -10.04
C VAL A 25 23.77 6.82 -10.78
N ASP A 26 24.67 5.92 -10.40
CA ASP A 26 25.88 5.56 -11.12
C ASP A 26 25.57 4.31 -11.97
N LEU A 27 25.81 4.37 -13.27
CA LEU A 27 25.65 3.22 -14.16
C LEU A 27 26.78 2.20 -14.03
N GLU A 28 27.89 2.54 -13.37
CA GLU A 28 29.04 1.69 -13.09
C GLU A 28 29.71 1.14 -14.35
N GLY A 29 29.99 2.02 -15.32
CA GLY A 29 30.67 1.69 -16.59
C GLY A 29 29.75 1.26 -17.73
N TYR A 30 28.43 1.43 -17.56
CA TYR A 30 27.43 1.02 -18.56
C TYR A 30 26.80 2.19 -19.32
N CYS A 31 27.29 3.43 -19.18
CA CYS A 31 26.77 4.60 -19.91
C CYS A 31 26.73 4.40 -21.44
N GLU A 32 27.75 3.78 -22.02
CA GLU A 32 27.85 3.50 -23.47
C GLU A 32 27.34 2.10 -23.86
N THR A 33 26.76 1.35 -22.91
CA THR A 33 26.22 0.01 -23.16
C THR A 33 24.69 0.05 -23.23
N PRO A 34 24.09 0.15 -24.43
CA PRO A 34 22.64 0.14 -24.55
C PRO A 34 22.05 -1.23 -24.21
N SER A 35 20.78 -1.25 -23.82
CA SER A 35 20.07 -2.44 -23.33
C SER A 35 20.13 -3.66 -24.26
N ASN A 36 20.16 -3.45 -25.59
CA ASN A 36 20.25 -4.51 -26.59
C ASN A 36 21.65 -5.11 -26.76
N LYS A 37 22.69 -4.50 -26.18
CA LYS A 37 24.05 -5.07 -26.15
C LYS A 37 24.30 -5.94 -24.93
N ILE A 38 23.37 -5.96 -23.97
CA ILE A 38 23.46 -6.80 -22.78
C ILE A 38 22.76 -8.14 -23.07
N PRO A 39 23.47 -9.28 -22.97
CA PRO A 39 22.90 -10.58 -23.33
C PRO A 39 21.60 -10.89 -22.58
N ASN A 40 20.56 -11.28 -23.32
CA ASN A 40 19.24 -11.66 -22.81
C ASN A 40 18.51 -10.61 -21.96
N PHE A 41 19.04 -9.39 -21.85
CA PHE A 41 18.55 -8.37 -20.92
C PHE A 41 17.10 -7.97 -21.21
N ASN A 42 16.81 -7.51 -22.43
CA ASN A 42 15.47 -7.07 -22.82
C ASN A 42 14.45 -8.21 -22.69
N PHE A 43 14.80 -9.42 -23.15
CA PHE A 43 13.93 -10.59 -23.11
C PHE A 43 13.55 -10.96 -21.66
N ASN A 44 14.55 -11.05 -20.78
CA ASN A 44 14.32 -11.39 -19.38
C ASN A 44 13.56 -10.28 -18.64
N LEU A 45 13.84 -9.01 -18.93
CA LEU A 45 13.12 -7.86 -18.37
C LEU A 45 11.63 -7.93 -18.69
N LEU A 46 11.27 -8.08 -19.97
CA LEU A 46 9.87 -8.16 -20.42
C LEU A 46 9.16 -9.43 -19.91
N LYS A 47 9.90 -10.52 -19.68
CA LYS A 47 9.36 -11.73 -19.08
C LYS A 47 9.00 -11.54 -17.60
N ILE A 48 9.82 -10.79 -16.84
CA ILE A 48 9.60 -10.54 -15.41
C ILE A 48 8.55 -9.44 -15.20
N ILE A 49 8.58 -8.39 -16.03
CA ILE A 49 7.69 -7.22 -15.97
C ILE A 49 6.94 -7.09 -17.30
N PRO A 50 5.89 -7.89 -17.53
CA PRO A 50 5.12 -7.84 -18.77
C PRO A 50 4.40 -6.49 -18.96
N GLU A 51 4.16 -5.73 -17.89
CA GLU A 51 3.52 -4.41 -17.93
C GLU A 51 4.27 -3.42 -18.84
N LEU A 52 5.60 -3.58 -18.99
CA LEU A 52 6.41 -2.75 -19.88
C LEU A 52 6.00 -2.82 -21.36
N ASN A 53 5.26 -3.86 -21.77
CA ASN A 53 4.71 -3.95 -23.12
C ASN A 53 3.67 -2.88 -23.42
N GLU A 54 3.02 -2.33 -22.39
CA GLU A 54 1.98 -1.30 -22.52
C GLU A 54 2.55 0.11 -22.39
N HIS A 55 3.82 0.26 -22.01
CA HIS A 55 4.44 1.56 -21.80
C HIS A 55 4.72 2.27 -23.12
N ARG A 56 4.31 3.55 -23.18
CA ARG A 56 4.60 4.46 -24.30
C ARG A 56 5.83 5.31 -23.97
N CYS A 57 6.65 5.63 -24.96
CA CYS A 57 7.85 6.44 -24.77
C CYS A 57 8.12 7.35 -25.97
N GLY A 58 7.86 8.66 -25.82
CA GLY A 58 8.18 9.73 -26.77
C GLY A 58 7.39 9.71 -28.10
N ILE A 59 7.10 8.52 -28.60
CA ILE A 59 6.23 8.22 -29.74
C ILE A 59 4.92 7.75 -29.10
N ASP A 60 3.81 8.45 -29.33
CA ASP A 60 2.46 8.15 -28.78
C ASP A 60 1.84 6.88 -29.41
N GLU A 61 2.65 5.85 -29.65
CA GLU A 61 2.24 4.55 -30.15
C GLU A 61 2.34 3.51 -29.03
N ASP A 62 1.37 2.59 -29.00
CA ASP A 62 1.41 1.42 -28.12
C ASP A 62 2.69 0.60 -28.40
N ARG A 63 3.28 0.03 -27.35
CA ARG A 63 4.60 -0.65 -27.38
C ARG A 63 5.79 0.25 -27.72
N GLY A 64 5.63 1.57 -27.68
CA GLY A 64 6.72 2.52 -27.95
C GLY A 64 7.98 2.27 -27.12
N PHE A 65 7.85 1.83 -25.86
CA PHE A 65 9.00 1.48 -25.03
C PHE A 65 9.69 0.17 -25.48
N VAL A 66 8.94 -0.85 -25.89
CA VAL A 66 9.50 -2.12 -26.40
C VAL A 66 10.35 -1.88 -27.64
N LYS A 67 9.87 -1.04 -28.56
CA LYS A 67 10.64 -0.64 -29.74
C LYS A 67 11.98 0.02 -29.36
N ARG A 68 11.99 0.88 -28.35
CA ARG A 68 13.23 1.50 -27.81
C ARG A 68 14.16 0.47 -27.17
N LEU A 69 13.63 -0.57 -26.53
CA LEU A 69 14.46 -1.67 -26.02
C LEU A 69 15.14 -2.41 -27.17
N GLU A 70 14.42 -2.72 -28.24
CA GLU A 70 14.95 -3.41 -29.43
C GLU A 70 16.04 -2.58 -30.14
N GLU A 71 15.78 -1.28 -30.36
CA GLU A 71 16.75 -0.31 -30.89
C GLU A 71 17.98 -0.16 -29.95
N GLY A 72 17.78 -0.39 -28.66
CA GLY A 72 18.76 -0.19 -27.61
C GLY A 72 18.60 1.18 -26.96
N THR A 73 18.44 1.19 -25.64
CA THR A 73 18.33 2.44 -24.86
C THR A 73 19.17 2.37 -23.59
N TYR A 74 19.47 3.53 -23.01
CA TYR A 74 20.25 3.69 -21.79
C TYR A 74 19.57 3.05 -20.57
N LEU A 75 20.37 2.44 -19.68
CA LEU A 75 19.87 1.74 -18.50
C LEU A 75 19.13 2.64 -17.51
N ALA A 76 19.50 3.92 -17.38
CA ALA A 76 18.75 4.86 -16.55
C ALA A 76 17.31 5.05 -17.04
N HIS A 77 17.12 5.10 -18.36
CA HIS A 77 15.80 5.20 -18.98
C HIS A 77 15.01 3.89 -18.85
N VAL A 78 15.67 2.73 -18.96
CA VAL A 78 15.03 1.44 -18.66
C VAL A 78 14.58 1.38 -17.21
N CYS A 79 15.44 1.79 -16.27
CA CYS A 79 15.14 1.79 -14.84
C CYS A 79 13.96 2.71 -14.50
N GLU A 80 13.85 3.88 -15.16
CA GLU A 80 12.68 4.77 -15.05
C GLU A 80 11.37 4.02 -15.36
N HIS A 81 11.28 3.39 -16.52
CA HIS A 81 10.10 2.65 -16.95
C HIS A 81 9.82 1.45 -16.04
N THR A 82 10.87 0.73 -15.62
CA THR A 82 10.77 -0.38 -14.65
C THR A 82 10.14 0.08 -13.33
N ILE A 83 10.55 1.23 -12.79
CA ILE A 83 9.98 1.76 -11.54
C ILE A 83 8.49 2.10 -11.72
N ILE A 84 8.12 2.72 -12.84
CA ILE A 84 6.72 3.05 -13.15
C ILE A 84 5.90 1.75 -13.28
N ALA A 85 6.38 0.79 -14.05
CA ALA A 85 5.70 -0.48 -14.28
C ALA A 85 5.45 -1.26 -12.98
N LEU A 86 6.44 -1.29 -12.09
CA LEU A 86 6.29 -1.93 -10.77
C LEU A 86 5.27 -1.20 -9.89
N GLN A 87 5.13 0.12 -10.00
CA GLN A 87 4.04 0.85 -9.34
C GLN A 87 2.68 0.48 -9.93
N ASN A 88 2.56 0.43 -11.26
CA ASN A 88 1.30 0.07 -11.92
C ASN A 88 0.87 -1.37 -11.63
N ARG A 89 1.83 -2.31 -11.55
CA ARG A 89 1.59 -3.71 -11.14
C ARG A 89 1.00 -3.83 -9.74
N LEU A 90 1.21 -2.83 -8.88
CA LEU A 90 0.61 -2.75 -7.55
C LEU A 90 -0.70 -1.94 -7.53
N GLY A 91 -1.24 -1.56 -8.68
CA GLY A 91 -2.48 -0.80 -8.81
C GLY A 91 -2.31 0.71 -8.55
N ILE A 92 -1.08 1.21 -8.52
CA ILE A 92 -0.80 2.63 -8.31
C ILE A 92 -0.82 3.34 -9.67
N ASP A 93 -1.71 4.32 -9.83
CA ASP A 93 -1.91 5.05 -11.09
C ASP A 93 -0.90 6.23 -11.22
N VAL A 94 0.27 5.90 -11.75
CA VAL A 94 1.35 6.85 -12.04
C VAL A 94 1.92 6.58 -13.43
N ALA A 95 2.32 7.64 -14.13
CA ALA A 95 2.84 7.53 -15.48
C ALA A 95 4.03 8.45 -15.77
N TYR A 96 4.31 9.42 -14.88
CA TYR A 96 5.38 10.37 -15.12
C TYR A 96 6.73 9.85 -14.63
N GLY A 97 7.71 9.84 -15.53
CA GLY A 97 9.12 9.68 -15.23
C GLY A 97 9.98 10.55 -16.12
N LYS A 98 11.27 10.66 -15.76
CA LYS A 98 12.29 11.25 -16.62
C LYS A 98 13.70 10.83 -16.21
N ALA A 99 14.45 10.23 -17.11
CA ALA A 99 15.88 9.98 -16.98
C ALA A 99 16.69 11.01 -17.77
N ARG A 100 17.76 11.53 -17.17
CA ARG A 100 18.70 12.46 -17.82
C ARG A 100 20.12 12.20 -17.33
N GLU A 101 21.06 12.34 -18.24
CA GLU A 101 22.48 12.34 -17.93
C GLU A 101 22.84 13.58 -17.10
N ILE A 102 23.74 13.40 -16.15
CA ILE A 102 24.47 14.46 -15.47
C ILE A 102 25.83 14.59 -16.14
N GLU A 103 26.61 13.51 -16.11
CA GLU A 103 27.95 13.40 -16.68
C GLU A 103 28.39 11.93 -16.74
N GLY A 104 28.68 11.40 -17.93
CA GLY A 104 29.26 10.06 -18.08
C GLY A 104 28.35 8.96 -17.53
N ASP A 105 28.81 8.20 -16.53
CA ASP A 105 28.01 7.18 -15.85
C ASP A 105 26.97 7.72 -14.86
N PHE A 106 26.99 9.03 -14.58
CA PHE A 106 26.09 9.65 -13.61
C PHE A 106 24.82 10.15 -14.27
N TYR A 107 23.67 9.62 -13.82
CA TYR A 107 22.34 9.99 -14.28
C TYR A 107 21.46 10.38 -13.11
N TYR A 108 20.42 11.16 -13.37
CA TYR A 108 19.28 11.25 -12.46
C TYR A 108 18.01 10.72 -13.11
N ILE A 109 17.20 10.04 -12.30
CA ILE A 109 15.90 9.50 -12.64
C ILE A 109 14.86 10.18 -11.75
N ILE A 110 13.85 10.78 -12.37
CA ILE A 110 12.67 11.30 -11.70
C ILE A 110 11.53 10.31 -11.91
N VAL A 111 10.79 9.97 -10.85
CA VAL A 111 9.58 9.17 -10.93
C VAL A 111 8.46 9.79 -10.10
N GLN A 112 7.25 9.83 -10.64
CA GLN A 112 6.05 10.14 -9.87
C GLN A 112 5.78 9.04 -8.85
N TYR A 113 5.25 9.43 -7.68
CA TYR A 113 4.81 8.48 -6.66
C TYR A 113 3.50 8.91 -5.99
N GLU A 114 2.78 7.94 -5.43
CA GLU A 114 1.66 8.16 -4.52
C GLU A 114 2.04 7.80 -3.07
N TYR A 115 2.65 6.64 -2.88
CA TYR A 115 3.02 6.07 -1.58
C TYR A 115 4.55 6.09 -1.39
N LYS A 116 5.05 6.97 -0.52
CA LYS A 116 6.48 7.31 -0.40
C LYS A 116 7.34 6.09 -0.07
N LYS A 117 6.99 5.35 0.98
CA LYS A 117 7.78 4.19 1.43
C LYS A 117 7.71 3.05 0.42
N THR A 118 6.53 2.80 -0.13
CA THR A 118 6.33 1.81 -1.18
C THR A 118 7.22 2.10 -2.39
N THR A 119 7.20 3.33 -2.92
CA THR A 119 8.00 3.67 -4.11
C THR A 119 9.50 3.65 -3.83
N LEU A 120 9.95 4.02 -2.62
CA LEU A 120 11.36 3.89 -2.24
C LEU A 120 11.85 2.44 -2.29
N GLU A 121 11.01 1.47 -1.91
CA GLU A 121 11.35 0.05 -1.99
C GLU A 121 11.24 -0.49 -3.42
N ILE A 122 10.28 0.00 -4.21
CA ILE A 122 10.21 -0.29 -5.65
C ILE A 122 11.49 0.18 -6.36
N ILE A 123 12.02 1.35 -6.01
CA ILE A 123 13.27 1.87 -6.55
C ILE A 123 14.43 0.91 -6.24
N ASN A 124 14.52 0.40 -5.01
CA ASN A 124 15.55 -0.57 -4.65
C ASN A 124 15.39 -1.87 -5.46
N LEU A 125 14.15 -2.40 -5.54
CA LEU A 125 13.84 -3.60 -6.32
C LEU A 125 14.17 -3.44 -7.80
N ALA A 126 13.85 -2.28 -8.39
CA ALA A 126 14.16 -1.97 -9.78
C ALA A 126 15.67 -2.00 -10.01
N ILE A 127 16.48 -1.30 -9.19
CA ILE A 127 17.94 -1.29 -9.32
C ILE A 127 18.54 -2.69 -9.17
N ASP A 128 18.08 -3.46 -8.20
CA ASP A 128 18.57 -4.81 -7.99
C ASP A 128 18.16 -5.76 -9.13
N LEU A 129 16.96 -5.59 -9.68
CA LEU A 129 16.53 -6.30 -10.89
C LEU A 129 17.41 -5.95 -12.08
N MET A 130 17.69 -4.66 -12.32
CA MET A 130 18.59 -4.21 -13.38
C MET A 130 19.97 -4.87 -13.23
N ASN A 131 20.53 -4.85 -12.01
CA ASN A 131 21.83 -5.46 -11.72
C ASN A 131 21.82 -6.99 -11.91
N SER A 132 20.77 -7.67 -11.46
CA SER A 132 20.58 -9.11 -11.65
C SER A 132 20.51 -9.47 -13.14
N LEU A 133 19.79 -8.68 -13.94
CA LEU A 133 19.71 -8.88 -15.39
C LEU A 133 21.05 -8.62 -16.10
N ILE A 134 21.79 -7.59 -15.70
CA ILE A 134 23.13 -7.28 -16.23
C ILE A 134 24.11 -8.42 -15.94
N LYS A 135 24.12 -8.92 -14.70
CA LYS A 135 25.02 -10.00 -14.25
C LYS A 135 24.54 -11.40 -14.63
N GLN A 136 23.31 -11.52 -15.15
CA GLN A 136 22.63 -12.79 -15.41
C GLN A 136 22.52 -13.68 -14.16
N GLU A 137 22.27 -13.04 -13.01
CA GLU A 137 22.06 -13.69 -11.72
C GLU A 137 20.56 -13.87 -11.44
N ALA A 138 20.18 -14.90 -10.70
CA ALA A 138 18.80 -15.10 -10.30
C ALA A 138 18.36 -14.06 -9.23
N ILE A 139 17.10 -13.63 -9.30
CA ILE A 139 16.48 -12.75 -8.31
C ILE A 139 15.17 -13.35 -7.80
N ASN A 140 14.95 -13.32 -6.48
CA ASN A 140 13.69 -13.71 -5.85
C ASN A 140 12.63 -12.60 -6.03
N PHE A 141 12.27 -12.30 -7.28
CA PHE A 141 11.42 -11.17 -7.63
C PHE A 141 10.06 -11.20 -6.92
N GLU A 142 9.37 -12.34 -6.94
CA GLU A 142 8.02 -12.47 -6.35
C GLU A 142 8.01 -12.31 -4.82
N GLU A 143 9.06 -12.78 -4.14
CA GLU A 143 9.22 -12.59 -2.70
C GLU A 143 9.40 -11.10 -2.37
N ARG A 144 10.27 -10.42 -3.11
CA ARG A 144 10.51 -8.98 -2.93
C ARG A 144 9.29 -8.15 -3.27
N LEU A 145 8.57 -8.48 -4.35
CA LEU A 145 7.32 -7.82 -4.71
C LEU A 145 6.24 -8.02 -3.63
N SER A 146 6.19 -9.21 -3.03
CA SER A 146 5.30 -9.49 -1.90
C SER A 146 5.66 -8.67 -0.65
N PHE A 147 6.96 -8.46 -0.40
CA PHE A 147 7.42 -7.54 0.64
C PHE A 147 6.98 -6.10 0.37
N VAL A 148 7.14 -5.60 -0.86
CA VAL A 148 6.66 -4.27 -1.29
C VAL A 148 5.14 -4.15 -1.09
N ARG A 149 4.35 -5.17 -1.48
CA ARG A 149 2.90 -5.21 -1.22
C ARG A 149 2.57 -5.05 0.27
N SER A 150 3.36 -5.65 1.16
CA SER A 150 3.17 -5.51 2.60
C SER A 150 3.43 -4.10 3.13
N ILE A 151 4.32 -3.33 2.46
CA ILE A 151 4.57 -1.92 2.76
C ILE A 151 3.41 -1.07 2.25
N LEU A 152 2.94 -1.33 1.02
CA LEU A 152 1.79 -0.65 0.44
C LEU A 152 0.56 -0.73 1.32
N LEU A 153 0.20 -1.93 1.79
CA LEU A 153 -0.95 -2.14 2.69
C LEU A 153 -0.87 -1.35 4.01
N LYS A 154 0.34 -0.96 4.44
CA LYS A 154 0.54 -0.14 5.65
C LYS A 154 0.48 1.36 5.37
N GLU A 155 0.80 1.77 4.14
CA GLU A 155 0.83 3.17 3.72
C GLU A 155 -0.49 3.61 3.07
N GLU A 156 -1.27 2.67 2.54
CA GLU A 156 -2.57 2.94 1.93
C GLU A 156 -3.55 3.60 2.89
N ILE A 157 -4.27 4.58 2.33
CA ILE A 157 -5.38 5.22 3.01
C ILE A 157 -6.57 4.25 3.07
N GLY A 158 -7.12 4.03 4.27
CA GLY A 158 -8.28 3.17 4.45
C GLY A 158 -9.49 3.64 3.63
N PRO A 159 -10.38 2.74 3.20
CA PRO A 159 -11.44 3.05 2.23
C PRO A 159 -12.39 4.16 2.70
N SER A 160 -12.80 4.13 3.97
CA SER A 160 -13.66 5.17 4.54
C SER A 160 -12.98 6.53 4.60
N THR A 161 -11.70 6.57 4.99
CA THR A 161 -10.92 7.83 4.97
C THR A 161 -10.77 8.33 3.54
N LYS A 162 -10.47 7.43 2.59
CA LYS A 162 -10.32 7.76 1.15
C LYS A 162 -11.60 8.37 0.60
N ALA A 163 -12.76 7.81 0.94
CA ALA A 163 -14.05 8.34 0.52
C ALA A 163 -14.27 9.78 1.02
N ILE A 164 -13.99 10.05 2.31
CA ILE A 164 -14.11 11.41 2.87
C ILE A 164 -13.11 12.37 2.21
N CYS A 165 -11.85 11.94 2.03
CA CYS A 165 -10.83 12.75 1.37
C CYS A 165 -11.16 13.04 -0.10
N ASN A 166 -11.73 12.08 -0.82
CA ASN A 166 -12.15 12.27 -2.22
C ASN A 166 -13.32 13.25 -2.31
N ALA A 167 -14.35 13.09 -1.47
CA ALA A 167 -15.44 14.04 -1.38
C ALA A 167 -14.92 15.46 -1.08
N ALA A 168 -14.00 15.61 -0.13
CA ALA A 168 -13.38 16.91 0.16
C ALA A 168 -12.70 17.52 -1.08
N LYS A 169 -11.97 16.71 -1.87
CA LYS A 169 -11.33 17.18 -3.11
C LYS A 169 -12.35 17.60 -4.18
N GLU A 170 -13.50 16.93 -4.30
CA GLU A 170 -14.58 17.31 -5.21
C GLU A 170 -15.14 18.71 -4.88
N TYR A 171 -15.16 19.08 -3.61
CA TYR A 171 -15.50 20.44 -3.15
C TYR A 171 -14.33 21.44 -3.20
N ASN A 172 -13.22 21.09 -3.86
CA ASN A 172 -11.99 21.89 -3.90
C ASN A 172 -11.40 22.20 -2.51
N LEU A 173 -11.68 21.34 -1.52
CA LEU A 173 -11.08 21.47 -0.19
C LEU A 173 -9.71 20.78 -0.16
N PRO A 174 -8.69 21.43 0.42
CA PRO A 174 -7.38 20.82 0.59
C PRO A 174 -7.47 19.63 1.56
N VAL A 175 -6.74 18.56 1.24
CA VAL A 175 -6.56 17.41 2.11
C VAL A 175 -5.07 17.26 2.40
N ILE A 176 -4.70 17.39 3.66
CA ILE A 176 -3.31 17.36 4.13
C ILE A 176 -3.17 16.17 5.08
N GLN A 177 -2.33 15.21 4.74
CA GLN A 177 -2.00 14.13 5.66
C GLN A 177 -1.03 14.66 6.73
N LEU A 178 -1.35 14.45 8.00
CA LEU A 178 -0.52 14.90 9.11
C LEU A 178 0.50 13.82 9.46
N ALA A 179 1.74 13.99 8.96
CA ALA A 179 2.81 13.01 9.13
C ALA A 179 2.38 11.59 8.70
N ASN A 180 2.93 10.55 9.36
CA ASN A 180 2.57 9.16 9.12
C ASN A 180 1.54 8.65 10.14
N SER A 181 0.58 9.48 10.55
CA SER A 181 -0.35 9.17 11.65
C SER A 181 -1.64 8.48 11.24
N GLY A 182 -2.02 8.55 9.95
CA GLY A 182 -3.36 8.20 9.49
C GLY A 182 -4.41 9.29 9.74
N ILE A 183 -4.00 10.44 10.28
CA ILE A 183 -4.81 11.63 10.48
C ILE A 183 -4.71 12.53 9.25
N TYR A 184 -5.85 13.08 8.83
CA TYR A 184 -5.96 13.99 7.71
C TYR A 184 -6.64 15.28 8.15
N GLN A 185 -6.07 16.41 7.75
CA GLN A 185 -6.70 17.72 7.85
C GLN A 185 -7.43 18.04 6.54
N ILE A 186 -8.69 18.45 6.65
CA ILE A 186 -9.51 18.96 5.55
C ILE A 186 -9.70 20.47 5.77
N GLY A 187 -9.36 21.29 4.78
CA GLY A 187 -9.42 22.75 4.91
C GLY A 187 -8.18 23.40 5.56
N TYR A 188 -8.19 24.72 5.68
CA TYR A 188 -7.08 25.52 6.22
C TYR A 188 -7.46 26.32 7.48
N GLY A 189 -6.44 26.61 8.31
CA GLY A 189 -6.54 27.51 9.46
C GLY A 189 -7.66 27.12 10.44
N LYS A 190 -8.34 28.13 11.00
CA LYS A 190 -9.44 27.93 11.98
C LYS A 190 -10.63 27.10 11.47
N MET A 191 -10.77 26.96 10.15
CA MET A 191 -11.83 26.17 9.51
C MET A 191 -11.37 24.76 9.12
N GLY A 192 -10.09 24.43 9.34
CA GLY A 192 -9.59 23.07 9.18
C GLY A 192 -10.32 22.09 10.10
N ARG A 193 -10.52 20.86 9.63
CA ARG A 193 -11.08 19.76 10.40
C ARG A 193 -10.17 18.55 10.33
N LEU A 194 -9.85 17.97 11.47
CA LEU A 194 -9.11 16.73 11.56
C LEU A 194 -10.03 15.52 11.54
N ILE A 195 -9.60 14.50 10.80
CA ILE A 195 -10.23 13.18 10.80
C ILE A 195 -9.18 12.08 10.94
N GLU A 196 -9.56 11.00 11.60
CA GLU A 196 -8.85 9.72 11.58
C GLU A 196 -9.87 8.62 11.30
N ALA A 197 -9.70 7.87 10.21
CA ALA A 197 -10.75 6.99 9.71
C ALA A 197 -12.07 7.75 9.50
N THR A 198 -13.10 7.46 10.30
CA THR A 198 -14.41 8.14 10.31
C THR A 198 -14.65 8.96 11.58
N ILE A 199 -13.63 9.09 12.43
CA ILE A 199 -13.67 9.86 13.68
C ILE A 199 -13.24 11.29 13.36
N GLY A 200 -13.99 12.27 13.85
CA GLY A 200 -13.68 13.69 13.69
C GLY A 200 -13.66 14.42 15.03
N GLU A 201 -13.34 15.72 15.00
CA GLU A 201 -13.17 16.56 16.20
C GLU A 201 -14.37 16.62 17.15
N LYS A 202 -15.59 16.39 16.64
CA LYS A 202 -16.81 16.37 17.46
C LYS A 202 -17.10 15.02 18.11
N THR A 203 -16.36 13.97 17.75
CA THR A 203 -16.48 12.66 18.38
C THR A 203 -15.76 12.69 19.72
N SER A 204 -16.51 12.54 20.82
CA SER A 204 -15.90 12.52 22.15
C SER A 204 -15.00 11.27 22.31
N CYS A 205 -13.89 11.41 23.04
CA CYS A 205 -13.00 10.29 23.35
C CYS A 205 -13.77 9.15 24.04
N LEU A 206 -14.65 9.50 25.00
CA LEU A 206 -15.49 8.53 25.70
C LEU A 206 -16.42 7.77 24.75
N SER A 207 -17.03 8.44 23.77
CA SER A 207 -17.86 7.77 22.77
C SER A 207 -17.06 6.80 21.90
N ALA A 208 -15.83 7.19 21.51
CA ALA A 208 -14.94 6.32 20.75
C ALA A 208 -14.55 5.06 21.55
N ASP A 209 -14.19 5.24 22.82
CA ASP A 209 -13.85 4.12 23.72
C ASP A 209 -15.02 3.17 23.93
N ILE A 210 -16.22 3.71 24.23
CA ILE A 210 -17.45 2.92 24.37
C ILE A 210 -17.69 2.12 23.09
N SER A 211 -17.62 2.76 21.91
CA SER A 211 -17.87 2.10 20.62
C SER A 211 -16.90 0.96 20.31
N CYS A 212 -15.70 0.99 20.90
CA CYS A 212 -14.70 -0.06 20.77
C CYS A 212 -14.92 -1.23 21.74
N ASP A 213 -15.69 -1.04 22.81
CA ASP A 213 -16.16 -2.11 23.70
C ASP A 213 -17.54 -2.61 23.28
N LYS A 214 -17.56 -3.77 22.61
CA LYS A 214 -18.78 -4.36 22.08
C LYS A 214 -19.74 -4.82 23.19
N LEU A 215 -19.24 -5.18 24.36
CA LEU A 215 -20.08 -5.64 25.46
C LEU A 215 -20.73 -4.45 26.16
N LEU A 216 -19.94 -3.41 26.49
CA LEU A 216 -20.46 -2.19 27.10
C LEU A 216 -21.45 -1.49 26.16
N THR A 217 -21.11 -1.35 24.87
CA THR A 217 -22.03 -0.78 23.88
C THR A 217 -23.35 -1.54 23.85
N LYS A 218 -23.31 -2.87 23.85
CA LYS A 218 -24.51 -3.70 23.87
C LYS A 218 -25.36 -3.45 25.12
N GLN A 219 -24.75 -3.45 26.29
CA GLN A 219 -25.45 -3.21 27.57
C GLN A 219 -26.09 -1.82 27.62
N LEU A 220 -25.40 -0.79 27.13
CA LEU A 220 -25.95 0.57 27.07
C LEU A 220 -27.16 0.65 26.14
N LEU A 221 -27.12 -0.03 24.99
CA LEU A 221 -28.28 -0.10 24.08
C LEU A 221 -29.45 -0.85 24.72
N GLU A 222 -29.21 -1.96 25.42
CA GLU A 222 -30.25 -2.71 26.15
C GLU A 222 -30.93 -1.87 27.23
N ILE A 223 -30.17 -1.12 28.03
CA ILE A 223 -30.71 -0.22 29.07
C ILE A 223 -31.64 0.84 28.47
N GLN A 224 -31.38 1.25 27.22
CA GLN A 224 -32.23 2.18 26.47
C GLN A 224 -33.37 1.49 25.69
N ASN A 225 -33.59 0.19 25.92
CA ASN A 225 -34.58 -0.63 25.21
C ASN A 225 -34.37 -0.66 23.68
N ILE A 226 -33.13 -0.47 23.21
CA ILE A 226 -32.78 -0.63 21.80
C ILE A 226 -32.48 -2.12 21.55
N PRO A 227 -33.16 -2.77 20.59
CA PRO A 227 -32.94 -4.19 20.30
C PRO A 227 -31.49 -4.48 19.92
N VAL A 228 -30.90 -5.50 20.54
CA VAL A 228 -29.55 -5.99 20.24
C VAL A 228 -29.54 -7.51 20.14
N ALA A 229 -28.57 -8.05 19.39
CA ALA A 229 -28.39 -9.50 19.30
C ALA A 229 -27.91 -10.10 20.64
N GLN A 230 -28.44 -11.27 20.99
CA GLN A 230 -27.97 -12.06 22.13
C GLN A 230 -26.47 -12.39 21.98
N GLY A 231 -25.76 -12.47 23.10
CA GLY A 231 -24.30 -12.57 23.08
C GLY A 231 -23.71 -12.33 24.45
N TYR A 232 -22.65 -13.05 24.76
CA TYR A 232 -22.06 -13.16 26.09
C TYR A 232 -20.54 -12.97 26.04
N LYS A 233 -19.96 -12.52 27.15
CA LYS A 233 -18.53 -12.65 27.39
C LYS A 233 -18.26 -14.07 27.87
N VAL A 234 -17.22 -14.69 27.30
CA VAL A 234 -16.81 -16.06 27.62
C VAL A 234 -15.44 -16.02 28.30
N PHE A 235 -15.25 -16.87 29.31
CA PHE A 235 -14.01 -16.89 30.11
C PHE A 235 -13.17 -18.14 29.90
N ASN A 236 -13.78 -19.25 29.50
CA ASN A 236 -13.12 -20.52 29.25
C ASN A 236 -13.91 -21.34 28.23
N ILE A 237 -13.37 -22.51 27.86
CA ILE A 237 -13.97 -23.40 26.84
C ILE A 237 -15.35 -23.91 27.28
N VAL A 238 -15.52 -24.28 28.55
CA VAL A 238 -16.79 -24.81 29.05
C VAL A 238 -17.89 -23.76 28.94
N ASP A 239 -17.59 -22.53 29.34
CA ASP A 239 -18.49 -21.39 29.24
C ASP A 239 -18.78 -21.04 27.77
N LEU A 240 -17.77 -21.07 26.90
CA LEU A 240 -17.92 -20.87 25.46
C LEU A 240 -18.95 -21.84 24.84
N LEU A 241 -18.82 -23.14 25.12
CA LEU A 241 -19.73 -24.16 24.57
C LEU A 241 -21.15 -23.99 25.09
N LYS A 242 -21.31 -23.84 26.41
CA LYS A 242 -22.61 -23.61 27.03
C LYS A 242 -23.32 -22.39 26.45
N LYS A 243 -22.60 -21.27 26.27
CA LYS A 243 -23.16 -20.04 25.71
C LYS A 243 -23.48 -20.14 24.23
N ALA A 244 -22.73 -20.92 23.46
CA ALA A 244 -23.05 -21.18 22.07
C ALA A 244 -24.33 -22.01 21.92
N ASP A 245 -24.51 -23.04 22.76
CA ASP A 245 -25.73 -23.86 22.77
C ASP A 245 -26.96 -23.04 23.20
N GLU A 246 -26.80 -22.14 24.16
CA GLU A 246 -27.86 -21.22 24.61
C GLU A 246 -28.31 -20.25 23.50
N ILE A 247 -27.38 -19.77 22.67
CA ILE A 247 -27.67 -18.88 21.53
C ILE A 247 -28.23 -19.67 20.34
N GLY A 248 -27.74 -20.89 20.12
CA GLY A 248 -28.00 -21.70 18.93
C GLY A 248 -27.06 -21.36 17.77
N TYR A 249 -26.62 -22.39 17.04
CA TYR A 249 -25.78 -22.23 15.86
C TYR A 249 -26.60 -21.77 14.63
N PRO A 250 -26.01 -21.00 13.69
CA PRO A 250 -24.61 -20.57 13.66
C PRO A 250 -24.30 -19.39 14.59
N VAL A 251 -23.09 -19.39 15.16
CA VAL A 251 -22.62 -18.33 16.08
C VAL A 251 -21.46 -17.52 15.49
N VAL A 252 -21.22 -16.35 16.08
CA VAL A 252 -20.09 -15.46 15.78
C VAL A 252 -19.18 -15.38 17.00
N LEU A 253 -17.87 -15.52 16.78
CA LEU A 253 -16.86 -15.35 17.82
C LEU A 253 -16.01 -14.10 17.52
N LYS A 254 -15.90 -13.19 18.49
CA LYS A 254 -15.20 -11.92 18.34
C LYS A 254 -14.58 -11.44 19.67
N PRO A 255 -13.44 -10.73 19.64
CA PRO A 255 -12.92 -10.05 20.83
C PRO A 255 -13.88 -8.95 21.30
N GLN A 256 -13.96 -8.78 22.63
CA GLN A 256 -14.74 -7.70 23.26
C GLN A 256 -14.30 -6.34 22.71
N PHE A 257 -13.01 -6.04 22.80
CA PHE A 257 -12.43 -4.78 22.36
C PHE A 257 -12.01 -4.80 20.88
N GLY A 258 -12.06 -3.64 20.23
CA GLY A 258 -11.47 -3.39 18.93
C GLY A 258 -12.47 -3.14 17.81
N SER A 259 -11.97 -2.71 16.65
CA SER A 259 -12.75 -2.16 15.55
C SER A 259 -12.38 -2.79 14.19
N LYS A 260 -13.05 -2.34 13.11
CA LYS A 260 -12.72 -2.67 11.71
C LYS A 260 -12.81 -4.17 11.39
N GLY A 261 -13.68 -4.92 12.08
CA GLY A 261 -13.87 -6.36 11.86
C GLY A 261 -12.64 -7.23 12.18
N LYS A 262 -11.60 -6.67 12.81
CA LYS A 262 -10.38 -7.41 13.12
C LYS A 262 -10.71 -8.56 14.07
N ASN A 263 -10.23 -9.74 13.70
CA ASN A 263 -10.37 -10.95 14.52
C ASN A 263 -11.83 -11.35 14.77
N VAL A 264 -12.75 -11.04 13.85
CA VAL A 264 -14.13 -11.54 13.89
C VAL A 264 -14.21 -12.82 13.07
N LEU A 265 -14.67 -13.91 13.69
CA LEU A 265 -14.91 -15.20 13.04
C LEU A 265 -16.42 -15.41 12.93
N LEU A 266 -16.90 -15.52 11.69
CA LEU A 266 -18.32 -15.58 11.35
C LEU A 266 -18.74 -17.00 11.00
N ASN A 267 -20.05 -17.24 11.04
CA ASN A 267 -20.70 -18.41 10.47
C ASN A 267 -20.17 -19.75 11.02
N ILE A 268 -19.88 -19.80 12.32
CA ILE A 268 -19.43 -21.02 13.00
C ILE A 268 -20.65 -21.92 13.18
N GLN A 269 -20.63 -23.10 12.56
CA GLN A 269 -21.81 -23.97 12.41
C GLN A 269 -21.98 -25.02 13.51
N ASN A 270 -20.91 -25.33 14.25
CA ASN A 270 -20.93 -26.39 15.24
C ASN A 270 -19.79 -26.24 16.25
N GLU A 271 -19.87 -27.02 17.32
CA GLU A 271 -18.90 -27.07 18.43
C GLU A 271 -17.45 -27.27 17.94
N LYS A 272 -17.22 -28.21 17.02
CA LYS A 272 -15.86 -28.49 16.51
C LYS A 272 -15.25 -27.26 15.83
N GLN A 273 -16.04 -26.54 15.02
CA GLN A 273 -15.61 -25.29 14.39
C GLN A 273 -15.41 -24.18 15.44
N LEU A 274 -16.23 -24.14 16.48
CA LEU A 274 -16.15 -23.15 17.54
C LEU A 274 -14.85 -23.28 18.35
N LEU A 275 -14.50 -24.50 18.75
CA LEU A 275 -13.24 -24.79 19.46
C LEU A 275 -12.02 -24.39 18.63
N LYS A 276 -12.01 -24.77 17.34
CA LYS A 276 -10.92 -24.38 16.43
C LYS A 276 -10.82 -22.87 16.27
N SER A 277 -11.97 -22.19 16.16
CA SER A 277 -12.05 -20.73 16.04
C SER A 277 -11.54 -20.03 17.31
N TYR A 278 -11.87 -20.56 18.48
CA TYR A 278 -11.41 -20.06 19.76
C TYR A 278 -9.88 -20.17 19.91
N GLU A 279 -9.29 -21.33 19.59
CA GLU A 279 -7.83 -21.52 19.62
C GLU A 279 -7.10 -20.57 18.65
N VAL A 280 -7.63 -20.38 17.44
CA VAL A 280 -7.07 -19.42 16.47
C VAL A 280 -7.06 -18.00 17.03
N LEU A 281 -8.16 -17.58 17.66
CA LEU A 281 -8.24 -16.24 18.27
C LEU A 281 -7.32 -16.10 19.46
N LYS A 282 -7.30 -17.09 20.35
CA LYS A 282 -6.45 -17.12 21.53
C LYS A 282 -4.97 -16.96 21.16
N LYS A 283 -4.49 -17.74 20.19
CA LYS A 283 -3.13 -17.65 19.65
C LYS A 283 -2.83 -16.27 19.02
N LYS A 284 -3.77 -15.70 18.26
CA LYS A 284 -3.59 -14.38 17.62
C LYS A 284 -3.55 -13.24 18.64
N LEU A 285 -4.36 -13.33 19.69
CA LEU A 285 -4.49 -12.30 20.72
C LEU A 285 -3.45 -12.45 21.85
N LYS A 286 -2.69 -13.55 21.87
CA LYS A 286 -1.69 -13.87 22.91
C LYS A 286 -2.29 -13.90 24.33
N ILE A 287 -3.50 -14.46 24.43
CA ILE A 287 -4.23 -14.69 25.69
C ILE A 287 -4.40 -16.18 25.95
#